data_AF-A0AAV9UQV1-F1
#
_entry.id   AF-A0AAV9UQV1-F1
#
_cell.length_a   1.000
_cell.length_b   1.000
_cell.length_c   1.000
_cell.angle_alpha   90.00
_cell.angle_beta   90.00
_cell.angle_gamma   90.00
#
_symmetry.space_group_name_H-M   'P 1'
#
loop_
_entity.id
_entity.type
_entity.pdbx_description
1 polymer ?
#
loop_
_entity_poly.entity_id
_entity_poly.type
_entity_poly.pdbx_seq_one_letter_code
_entity_poly.pdbx_strand_id
1 'polypeptide(L)'
;MSRSPEPSMSERSLVADVEGSQPSSDPATEAAKLDNEPAKSSSDAAVFNKRVFAKLQNALGRDPEVDLLSLFPFNYQQRLAARKITEYKEQTDFRRKESLITKETPFRLPEGEARIIYPLSGQVKTFLNIGSDVSQTLLESLTRVIKNGEVLFCTDNARSKYVVKCSEDIVVKSATLDNNFTEYTTLQYLQEHRSTIPAPRPHGFIVSGGYTYLFMSYIPGVTLDKVWPALSDLNKSAIQQNLNDIFLNLRQIPHPHGSPLGGVAGEGCKDTRRHTRISQAIYTSEEFWDFQYLIASASGKTYFDFLNRLTKPHRANEIVFSHGDVRDENIIVQDCDGRYIVSGLIDWEMSGFYPADFECTKLTNVLGWDENKDWVLYLPPCISPERYPIRWLADVVWDPHVA
;
A
#
# COMPACT_ATOMS: atom_id res chain seq x y z
N MET A 1 39.07 -44.86 -78.05
CA MET A 1 39.03 -44.27 -76.69
C MET A 1 37.55 -44.10 -76.38
N SER A 2 36.85 -45.07 -75.77
CA SER A 2 37.09 -45.73 -74.46
C SER A 2 36.77 -44.76 -73.31
N ARG A 3 35.77 -44.99 -72.44
CA ARG A 3 34.72 -46.04 -72.36
C ARG A 3 33.50 -45.47 -71.62
N SER A 4 32.29 -45.98 -71.91
CA SER A 4 31.08 -45.78 -71.08
C SER A 4 31.18 -46.55 -69.74
N PRO A 5 30.31 -46.30 -68.74
CA PRO A 5 28.99 -46.96 -68.76
C PRO A 5 27.77 -46.16 -68.24
N GLU A 6 26.65 -46.35 -68.92
CA GLU A 6 25.27 -46.35 -68.39
C GLU A 6 24.89 -47.81 -68.00
N PRO A 7 23.67 -48.14 -67.48
CA PRO A 7 22.52 -47.29 -67.13
C PRO A 7 22.34 -47.25 -65.57
N SER A 8 21.22 -47.44 -64.85
CA SER A 8 19.81 -47.83 -65.10
C SER A 8 18.97 -47.55 -63.82
N MET A 9 17.62 -47.52 -63.80
CA MET A 9 16.60 -47.74 -64.84
C MET A 9 15.27 -47.00 -64.50
N SER A 10 14.14 -47.55 -64.94
CA SER A 10 12.72 -47.15 -64.84
C SER A 10 12.03 -47.70 -63.55
N GLU A 11 10.74 -47.50 -63.21
CA GLU A 11 9.50 -47.38 -64.01
C GLU A 11 8.34 -46.60 -63.32
N ARG A 12 7.45 -46.02 -64.16
CA ARG A 12 5.95 -45.95 -64.06
C ARG A 12 5.26 -45.27 -62.85
N SER A 13 4.01 -44.78 -62.94
CA SER A 13 3.17 -44.26 -64.05
C SER A 13 1.76 -43.86 -63.53
N LEU A 14 1.07 -42.88 -64.18
CA LEU A 14 -0.42 -42.75 -64.26
C LEU A 14 -1.17 -42.43 -62.93
N VAL A 15 -2.28 -41.69 -62.82
CA VAL A 15 -3.17 -40.86 -63.70
C VAL A 15 -3.47 -39.59 -62.86
N ALA A 16 -3.31 -38.33 -63.29
CA ALA A 16 -4.04 -37.49 -64.26
C ALA A 16 -5.44 -37.00 -63.81
N ASP A 17 -5.93 -35.95 -64.50
CA ASP A 17 -7.20 -35.20 -64.35
C ASP A 17 -7.34 -34.39 -63.02
N VAL A 18 -7.35 -33.05 -62.94
CA VAL A 18 -7.68 -31.87 -63.81
C VAL A 18 -9.12 -31.35 -63.64
N GLU A 19 -9.25 -30.02 -63.66
CA GLU A 19 -10.43 -29.17 -63.38
C GLU A 19 -10.88 -29.11 -61.89
N GLY A 20 -11.21 -27.94 -61.31
CA GLY A 20 -11.12 -26.57 -61.84
C GLY A 20 -11.64 -25.51 -60.86
N SER A 21 -11.67 -24.25 -61.31
CA SER A 21 -12.25 -23.04 -60.65
C SER A 21 -11.45 -22.37 -59.52
N GLN A 22 -11.02 -21.12 -59.76
CA GLN A 22 -11.03 -20.07 -58.74
C GLN A 22 -12.49 -19.56 -58.59
N PRO A 23 -12.84 -18.86 -57.49
CA PRO A 23 -12.71 -17.40 -57.55
C PRO A 23 -12.23 -16.71 -56.25
N SER A 24 -11.98 -15.41 -56.41
CA SER A 24 -11.64 -14.37 -55.42
C SER A 24 -12.39 -14.37 -54.09
N SER A 25 -11.72 -13.91 -53.03
CA SER A 25 -12.35 -13.18 -51.91
C SER A 25 -11.38 -12.12 -51.34
N ASP A 26 -11.92 -11.03 -50.78
CA ASP A 26 -11.16 -9.82 -50.42
C ASP A 26 -10.39 -9.91 -49.09
N PRO A 27 -9.24 -9.20 -48.95
CA PRO A 27 -8.48 -9.10 -47.70
C PRO A 27 -9.27 -8.50 -46.52
N ALA A 28 -10.35 -7.77 -46.80
CA ALA A 28 -11.21 -7.14 -45.79
C ALA A 28 -11.89 -8.15 -44.84
N THR A 29 -11.96 -9.44 -45.22
CA THR A 29 -12.72 -10.46 -44.49
C THR A 29 -11.96 -11.08 -43.31
N GLU A 30 -10.62 -10.96 -43.27
CA GLU A 30 -9.80 -11.62 -42.24
C GLU A 30 -9.66 -10.77 -40.95
N ALA A 31 -9.85 -9.46 -41.05
CA ALA A 31 -9.79 -8.53 -39.91
C ALA A 31 -10.97 -8.67 -38.91
N ALA A 32 -12.05 -9.37 -39.28
CA ALA A 32 -13.31 -9.39 -38.54
C ALA A 32 -13.52 -10.62 -37.62
N LYS A 33 -12.46 -11.39 -37.30
CA LYS A 33 -12.55 -12.67 -36.58
C LYS A 33 -11.84 -12.76 -35.22
N LEU A 34 -11.33 -11.64 -34.68
CA LEU A 34 -10.61 -11.62 -33.39
C LEU A 34 -11.43 -11.14 -32.19
N ASP A 35 -12.52 -10.40 -32.40
CA ASP A 35 -13.29 -9.74 -31.33
C ASP A 35 -14.40 -10.62 -30.71
N ASN A 36 -14.12 -11.90 -30.43
CA ASN A 36 -15.09 -12.76 -29.72
C ASN A 36 -14.51 -13.94 -28.91
N GLU A 37 -13.36 -13.75 -28.25
CA GLU A 37 -13.07 -14.49 -27.01
C GLU A 37 -13.53 -13.67 -25.79
N PRO A 38 -14.02 -14.30 -24.71
CA PRO A 38 -14.29 -13.60 -23.46
C PRO A 38 -12.99 -13.00 -22.91
N ALA A 39 -13.02 -11.72 -22.53
CA ALA A 39 -11.83 -10.94 -22.19
C ALA A 39 -11.02 -11.56 -21.04
N LYS A 40 -9.97 -12.32 -21.37
CA LYS A 40 -8.98 -12.81 -20.41
C LYS A 40 -8.38 -11.62 -19.69
N SER A 41 -8.44 -11.64 -18.35
CA SER A 41 -7.78 -10.67 -17.49
C SER A 41 -6.33 -10.48 -17.94
N SER A 42 -5.99 -9.27 -18.38
CA SER A 42 -4.67 -8.97 -18.93
C SER A 42 -3.68 -8.91 -17.79
N SER A 43 -2.90 -9.98 -17.57
CA SER A 43 -2.00 -10.10 -16.42
C SER A 43 -0.95 -8.96 -16.35
N ASP A 44 -0.33 -8.73 -15.18
CA ASP A 44 0.68 -7.67 -15.04
C ASP A 44 1.88 -7.89 -15.98
N ALA A 45 2.22 -9.14 -16.32
CA ALA A 45 3.21 -9.43 -17.35
C ALA A 45 2.76 -8.91 -18.75
N ALA A 46 1.48 -9.09 -19.10
CA ALA A 46 0.90 -8.59 -20.34
C ALA A 46 0.70 -7.05 -20.33
N VAL A 47 0.31 -6.46 -19.20
CA VAL A 47 0.16 -5.00 -19.02
C VAL A 47 1.52 -4.31 -19.07
N PHE A 48 2.55 -4.88 -18.44
CA PHE A 48 3.92 -4.40 -18.55
C PHE A 48 4.42 -4.43 -20.00
N ASN A 49 4.19 -5.53 -20.73
CA ASN A 49 4.53 -5.62 -22.15
C ASN A 49 3.78 -4.58 -23.00
N LYS A 50 2.47 -4.39 -22.79
CA LYS A 50 1.67 -3.35 -23.47
C LYS A 50 2.21 -1.95 -23.21
N ARG A 51 2.59 -1.63 -21.96
CA ARG A 51 3.19 -0.34 -21.58
C ARG A 51 4.58 -0.11 -22.21
N VAL A 52 5.40 -1.15 -22.36
CA VAL A 52 6.69 -1.05 -23.07
C VAL A 52 6.48 -0.90 -24.58
N PHE A 53 5.59 -1.68 -25.18
CA PHE A 53 5.26 -1.59 -26.61
C PHE A 53 4.72 -0.21 -27.00
N ALA A 54 3.82 0.37 -26.20
CA ALA A 54 3.30 1.72 -26.43
C ALA A 54 4.41 2.80 -26.38
N LYS A 55 5.48 2.60 -25.59
CA LYS A 55 6.65 3.50 -25.60
C LYS A 55 7.49 3.35 -26.87
N LEU A 56 7.71 2.11 -27.34
CA LEU A 56 8.41 1.85 -28.60
C LEU A 56 7.66 2.47 -29.79
N GLN A 57 6.33 2.31 -29.85
CA GLN A 57 5.50 2.94 -30.88
C GLN A 57 5.59 4.48 -30.85
N ASN A 58 5.55 5.10 -29.66
CA ASN A 58 5.68 6.55 -29.52
C ASN A 58 7.08 7.08 -29.87
N ALA A 59 8.13 6.27 -29.69
CA ALA A 59 9.49 6.65 -30.09
C ALA A 59 9.65 6.54 -31.61
N LEU A 60 9.25 5.41 -32.21
CA LEU A 60 9.33 5.18 -33.66
C LEU A 60 8.49 6.18 -34.46
N GLY A 61 7.37 6.66 -33.90
CA GLY A 61 6.55 7.73 -34.47
C GLY A 61 7.14 9.15 -34.34
N ARG A 62 8.29 9.31 -33.68
CA ARG A 62 9.05 10.57 -33.57
C ARG A 62 10.39 10.50 -34.30
N ASP A 63 11.04 9.35 -34.24
CA ASP A 63 12.31 9.03 -34.87
C ASP A 63 12.24 7.59 -35.44
N PRO A 64 12.07 7.43 -36.77
CA PRO A 64 12.03 6.11 -37.41
C PRO A 64 13.34 5.32 -37.37
N GLU A 65 14.48 5.95 -37.06
CA GLU A 65 15.81 5.32 -37.03
C GLU A 65 16.31 5.03 -35.60
N VAL A 66 15.47 5.29 -34.58
CA VAL A 66 15.81 5.11 -33.15
C VAL A 66 16.24 3.68 -32.81
N ASP A 67 17.33 3.54 -32.06
CA ASP A 67 17.73 2.23 -31.50
C ASP A 67 16.69 1.73 -30.50
N LEU A 68 15.87 0.78 -30.95
CA LEU A 68 14.84 0.14 -30.14
C LEU A 68 15.40 -0.58 -28.90
N LEU A 69 16.66 -1.02 -28.89
CA LEU A 69 17.27 -1.66 -27.73
C LEU A 69 17.52 -0.66 -26.60
N SER A 70 17.95 0.56 -26.91
CA SER A 70 18.11 1.66 -25.94
C SER A 70 16.81 2.03 -25.20
N LEU A 71 15.65 1.75 -25.81
CA LEU A 71 14.33 2.09 -25.29
C LEU A 71 13.73 1.04 -24.33
N PHE A 72 14.26 -0.20 -24.35
CA PHE A 72 13.87 -1.19 -23.35
C PHE A 72 14.46 -0.81 -21.98
N PRO A 73 13.71 -0.93 -20.87
CA PRO A 73 14.30 -0.83 -19.53
C PRO A 73 15.46 -1.82 -19.39
N PHE A 74 16.61 -1.38 -18.86
CA PHE A 74 17.82 -2.24 -18.76
C PHE A 74 17.57 -3.57 -18.01
N ASN A 75 16.56 -3.60 -17.14
CA ASN A 75 16.11 -4.74 -16.35
C ASN A 75 14.80 -5.38 -16.87
N TYR A 76 14.40 -5.13 -18.13
CA TYR A 76 13.15 -5.59 -18.72
C TYR A 76 12.92 -7.10 -18.59
N GLN A 77 13.93 -7.91 -18.90
CA GLN A 77 13.84 -9.38 -18.78
C GLN A 77 13.56 -9.81 -17.34
N GLN A 78 14.28 -9.25 -16.35
CA GLN A 78 14.08 -9.56 -14.93
C GLN A 78 12.71 -9.08 -14.44
N ARG A 79 12.28 -7.89 -14.87
CA ARG A 79 10.96 -7.32 -14.55
C ARG A 79 9.80 -8.12 -15.13
N LEU A 80 9.97 -8.72 -16.31
CA LEU A 80 9.00 -9.59 -16.95
C LEU A 80 9.00 -10.99 -16.30
N ALA A 81 10.16 -11.55 -15.98
CA ALA A 81 10.28 -12.82 -15.29
C ALA A 81 9.66 -12.78 -13.89
N ALA A 82 9.96 -11.74 -13.10
CA ALA A 82 9.37 -11.54 -11.77
C ALA A 82 7.82 -11.46 -11.82
N ARG A 83 7.27 -10.78 -12.84
CA ARG A 83 5.81 -10.68 -13.05
C ARG A 83 5.19 -12.03 -13.37
N LYS A 84 5.80 -12.81 -14.27
CA LYS A 84 5.35 -14.18 -14.57
C LYS A 84 5.45 -15.11 -13.37
N ILE A 85 6.45 -14.95 -12.50
CA ILE A 85 6.59 -15.74 -11.27
C ILE A 85 5.53 -15.34 -10.23
N THR A 86 5.23 -14.05 -10.12
CA THR A 86 4.15 -13.53 -9.26
C THR A 86 2.81 -14.07 -9.73
N GLU A 87 2.48 -13.91 -11.02
CA GLU A 87 1.28 -14.44 -11.65
C GLU A 87 1.14 -15.96 -11.50
N TYR A 88 2.22 -16.73 -11.67
CA TYR A 88 2.19 -18.19 -11.47
C TYR A 88 1.93 -18.57 -10.00
N LYS A 89 2.53 -17.86 -9.03
CA LYS A 89 2.24 -18.03 -7.60
C LYS A 89 0.79 -17.66 -7.30
N GLU A 90 0.29 -16.56 -7.84
CA GLU A 90 -1.10 -16.11 -7.67
C GLU A 90 -2.09 -17.12 -8.23
N GLN A 91 -1.90 -17.62 -9.45
CA GLN A 91 -2.78 -18.63 -10.07
C GLN A 91 -2.75 -19.98 -9.33
N THR A 92 -1.59 -20.39 -8.80
CA THR A 92 -1.47 -21.63 -8.01
C THR A 92 -2.01 -21.49 -6.58
N ASP A 93 -1.95 -20.30 -5.98
CA ASP A 93 -2.68 -19.99 -4.74
C ASP A 93 -4.20 -19.89 -4.98
N PHE A 94 -4.63 -19.24 -6.06
CA PHE A 94 -6.04 -18.99 -6.40
C PHE A 94 -6.81 -20.29 -6.59
N ARG A 95 -6.31 -21.20 -7.44
CA ARG A 95 -6.89 -22.54 -7.65
C ARG A 95 -6.92 -23.42 -6.40
N ARG A 96 -6.24 -23.02 -5.31
CA ARG A 96 -6.24 -23.71 -4.01
C ARG A 96 -7.07 -22.98 -2.95
N LYS A 97 -7.68 -21.84 -3.27
CA LYS A 97 -8.35 -20.91 -2.33
C LYS A 97 -9.74 -20.43 -2.78
N GLU A 98 -10.17 -20.77 -4.00
CA GLU A 98 -11.46 -20.38 -4.59
C GLU A 98 -12.69 -21.00 -3.87
N SER A 99 -12.50 -22.05 -3.06
CA SER A 99 -13.57 -22.84 -2.43
C SER A 99 -14.27 -22.22 -1.21
N LEU A 100 -14.05 -20.94 -0.89
CA LEU A 100 -14.52 -20.32 0.37
C LEU A 100 -15.11 -18.90 0.23
N ILE A 101 -15.18 -18.31 -0.97
CA ILE A 101 -15.73 -16.97 -1.16
C ILE A 101 -17.21 -17.09 -1.57
N THR A 102 -18.11 -16.56 -0.74
CA THR A 102 -19.54 -16.44 -1.05
C THR A 102 -19.92 -14.98 -1.22
N LYS A 103 -21.05 -14.70 -1.89
CA LYS A 103 -21.51 -13.32 -2.16
C LYS A 103 -21.91 -12.51 -0.92
N GLU A 104 -21.96 -13.14 0.26
CA GLU A 104 -22.44 -12.51 1.51
C GLU A 104 -21.33 -11.86 2.34
N THR A 105 -20.05 -12.21 2.13
CA THR A 105 -18.91 -11.64 2.87
C THR A 105 -17.71 -11.46 1.92
N PRO A 106 -17.36 -10.21 1.52
CA PRO A 106 -16.27 -9.95 0.58
C PRO A 106 -14.86 -10.10 1.19
N PHE A 107 -14.76 -10.30 2.51
CA PHE A 107 -13.53 -10.50 3.28
C PHE A 107 -13.53 -11.87 3.98
N ARG A 108 -12.36 -12.28 4.50
CA ARG A 108 -12.23 -13.51 5.28
C ARG A 108 -12.74 -13.36 6.71
N LEU A 109 -13.50 -14.35 7.15
CA LEU A 109 -13.83 -14.56 8.55
C LEU A 109 -12.66 -15.23 9.29
N PRO A 110 -12.61 -15.16 10.64
CA PRO A 110 -11.64 -15.89 11.45
C PRO A 110 -11.62 -17.40 11.21
N GLU A 111 -10.41 -17.98 11.18
CA GLU A 111 -10.14 -19.40 10.94
C GLU A 111 -9.10 -19.92 11.97
N GLY A 112 -9.07 -21.23 12.23
CA GLY A 112 -8.05 -21.86 13.09
C GLY A 112 -8.10 -21.46 14.56
N GLU A 113 -7.00 -21.65 15.30
CA GLU A 113 -6.93 -21.29 16.72
C GLU A 113 -6.92 -19.76 16.90
N ALA A 114 -7.76 -19.26 17.83
CA ALA A 114 -7.80 -17.85 18.21
C ALA A 114 -7.09 -17.62 19.55
N ARG A 115 -6.23 -16.60 19.62
CA ARG A 115 -5.43 -16.26 20.82
C ARG A 115 -5.51 -14.77 21.12
N ILE A 116 -5.76 -14.42 22.37
CA ILE A 116 -5.69 -13.04 22.87
C ILE A 116 -4.21 -12.70 23.06
N ILE A 117 -3.71 -11.68 22.35
CA ILE A 117 -2.32 -11.19 22.47
C ILE A 117 -2.26 -10.03 23.48
N TYR A 118 -3.21 -9.10 23.39
CA TYR A 118 -3.35 -7.99 24.34
C TYR A 118 -4.73 -8.00 25.01
N PRO A 119 -4.83 -7.69 26.32
CA PRO A 119 -6.04 -7.93 27.10
C PRO A 119 -7.31 -7.30 26.52
N LEU A 120 -8.37 -8.10 26.42
CA LEU A 120 -9.69 -7.61 26.05
C LEU A 120 -10.31 -6.76 27.18
N SER A 121 -10.88 -5.63 26.82
CA SER A 121 -11.67 -4.76 27.70
C SER A 121 -12.93 -5.46 28.24
N GLY A 122 -13.67 -4.81 29.14
CA GLY A 122 -14.96 -5.32 29.61
C GLY A 122 -15.98 -5.44 28.47
N GLN A 123 -16.16 -4.36 27.70
CA GLN A 123 -17.11 -4.25 26.59
C GLN A 123 -16.87 -5.34 25.52
N VAL A 124 -15.69 -5.31 24.88
CA VAL A 124 -14.76 -6.46 24.82
C VAL A 124 -15.37 -7.87 25.01
N LYS A 125 -15.07 -8.42 26.20
CA LYS A 125 -15.49 -9.75 26.66
C LYS A 125 -17.01 -9.94 26.65
N THR A 126 -17.78 -8.89 26.96
CA THR A 126 -19.24 -8.96 27.05
C THR A 126 -19.89 -9.24 25.70
N PHE A 127 -19.57 -8.52 24.63
CA PHE A 127 -20.21 -8.78 23.33
C PHE A 127 -19.69 -10.06 22.64
N LEU A 128 -18.43 -10.43 22.90
CA LEU A 128 -17.91 -11.75 22.52
C LEU A 128 -18.49 -12.88 23.38
N ASN A 129 -19.17 -12.60 24.50
CA ASN A 129 -19.71 -13.60 25.43
C ASN A 129 -18.65 -14.61 25.93
N ILE A 130 -17.41 -14.15 26.14
CA ILE A 130 -16.29 -15.00 26.56
C ILE A 130 -16.26 -15.06 28.09
N GLY A 131 -16.61 -16.23 28.64
CA GLY A 131 -16.44 -16.57 30.05
C GLY A 131 -15.00 -16.97 30.37
N SER A 132 -14.82 -17.83 31.38
CA SER A 132 -13.51 -18.32 31.82
C SER A 132 -12.90 -19.43 30.93
N ASP A 133 -13.58 -19.83 29.85
CA ASP A 133 -13.18 -20.93 28.97
C ASP A 133 -13.04 -20.42 27.53
N VAL A 134 -11.83 -20.54 26.94
CA VAL A 134 -11.24 -19.37 26.23
C VAL A 134 -10.95 -19.58 24.73
N SER A 135 -10.71 -20.80 24.24
CA SER A 135 -10.14 -20.99 22.89
C SER A 135 -11.19 -21.14 21.77
N GLN A 136 -12.01 -22.20 21.80
CA GLN A 136 -12.98 -22.47 20.73
C GLN A 136 -14.17 -21.49 20.74
N THR A 137 -14.65 -21.16 21.93
CA THR A 137 -15.67 -20.13 22.21
C THR A 137 -15.33 -18.75 21.66
N LEU A 138 -14.04 -18.38 21.71
CA LEU A 138 -13.52 -17.12 21.18
C LEU A 138 -13.59 -17.08 19.65
N LEU A 139 -13.19 -18.15 18.96
CA LEU A 139 -13.24 -18.18 17.49
C LEU A 139 -14.68 -18.01 16.98
N GLU A 140 -15.60 -18.83 17.49
CA GLU A 140 -17.01 -18.82 17.09
C GLU A 140 -17.66 -17.45 17.35
N SER A 141 -17.31 -16.82 18.48
CA SER A 141 -17.83 -15.50 18.85
C SER A 141 -17.21 -14.34 18.09
N LEU A 142 -15.91 -14.40 17.78
CA LEU A 142 -15.23 -13.43 16.92
C LEU A 142 -15.83 -13.46 15.51
N THR A 143 -16.01 -14.66 14.96
CA THR A 143 -16.66 -14.88 13.66
C THR A 143 -18.10 -14.40 13.63
N ARG A 144 -18.90 -14.70 14.68
CA ARG A 144 -20.28 -14.20 14.83
C ARG A 144 -20.34 -12.67 14.81
N VAL A 145 -19.44 -12.00 15.53
CA VAL A 145 -19.44 -10.54 15.66
C VAL A 145 -18.94 -9.85 14.39
N ILE A 146 -17.94 -10.39 13.72
CA ILE A 146 -17.46 -9.88 12.43
C ILE A 146 -18.49 -10.09 11.32
N LYS A 147 -19.14 -11.27 11.25
CA LYS A 147 -20.16 -11.55 10.22
C LYS A 147 -21.40 -10.64 10.36
N ASN A 148 -21.76 -10.25 11.58
CA ASN A 148 -22.98 -9.49 11.85
C ASN A 148 -22.76 -7.96 11.96
N GLY A 149 -21.52 -7.48 11.83
CA GLY A 149 -21.19 -6.06 11.95
C GLY A 149 -21.32 -5.28 10.65
N GLU A 150 -21.36 -3.95 10.76
CA GLU A 150 -21.39 -3.03 9.62
C GLU A 150 -19.98 -2.87 9.02
N VAL A 151 -19.84 -3.03 7.71
CA VAL A 151 -18.54 -2.97 7.01
C VAL A 151 -18.20 -1.50 6.71
N LEU A 152 -17.28 -0.91 7.46
CA LEU A 152 -16.84 0.47 7.25
C LEU A 152 -15.76 0.60 6.17
N PHE A 153 -14.92 -0.42 6.02
CA PHE A 153 -13.82 -0.47 5.05
C PHE A 153 -13.45 -1.91 4.70
N CYS A 154 -13.07 -2.17 3.44
CA CYS A 154 -12.48 -3.42 2.98
C CYS A 154 -11.69 -3.15 1.68
N THR A 155 -10.48 -3.72 1.54
CA THR A 155 -9.77 -3.71 0.24
C THR A 155 -10.29 -4.81 -0.71
N ASP A 156 -10.14 -4.63 -2.02
CA ASP A 156 -10.75 -5.47 -3.08
C ASP A 156 -10.22 -6.92 -3.22
N ASN A 157 -9.42 -7.41 -2.27
CA ASN A 157 -8.68 -8.66 -2.37
C ASN A 157 -8.98 -9.61 -1.21
N ALA A 158 -9.07 -10.93 -1.46
CA ALA A 158 -9.45 -11.93 -0.45
C ALA A 158 -8.36 -12.29 0.61
N ARG A 159 -7.53 -11.30 0.96
CA ARG A 159 -6.58 -11.23 2.10
C ARG A 159 -6.61 -9.82 2.74
N SER A 160 -7.74 -9.13 2.58
CA SER A 160 -7.88 -7.69 2.73
C SER A 160 -7.60 -7.18 4.14
N LYS A 161 -7.16 -5.92 4.22
CA LYS A 161 -7.44 -5.13 5.42
C LYS A 161 -8.92 -4.80 5.41
N TYR A 162 -9.60 -4.96 6.54
CA TYR A 162 -10.99 -4.54 6.70
C TYR A 162 -11.25 -3.94 8.07
N VAL A 163 -12.27 -3.08 8.15
CA VAL A 163 -12.78 -2.50 9.40
C VAL A 163 -14.28 -2.76 9.47
N VAL A 164 -14.69 -3.46 10.52
CA VAL A 164 -16.09 -3.79 10.80
C VAL A 164 -16.51 -3.15 12.12
N LYS A 165 -17.64 -2.46 12.13
CA LYS A 165 -18.27 -1.91 13.33
C LYS A 165 -19.11 -2.99 14.01
N CYS A 166 -18.71 -3.35 15.22
CA CYS A 166 -19.23 -4.48 16.00
C CYS A 166 -20.32 -4.07 17.00
N SER A 167 -20.34 -2.81 17.40
CA SER A 167 -21.37 -2.18 18.24
C SER A 167 -21.41 -0.68 17.97
N GLU A 168 -22.21 0.09 18.72
CA GLU A 168 -22.25 1.54 18.64
C GLU A 168 -20.86 2.19 18.79
N ASP A 169 -20.08 1.75 19.79
CA ASP A 169 -18.77 2.33 20.16
C ASP A 169 -17.54 1.53 19.71
N ILE A 170 -17.68 0.34 19.11
CA ILE A 170 -16.53 -0.57 18.86
C ILE A 170 -16.42 -0.95 17.39
N VAL A 171 -15.20 -0.82 16.85
CA VAL A 171 -14.77 -1.44 15.60
C VAL A 171 -13.74 -2.54 15.85
N VAL A 172 -13.64 -3.46 14.90
CA VAL A 172 -12.49 -4.36 14.75
C VAL A 172 -11.81 -4.09 13.40
N LYS A 173 -10.51 -3.78 13.44
CA LYS A 173 -9.64 -3.74 12.26
C LYS A 173 -8.95 -5.09 12.13
N SER A 174 -9.07 -5.71 10.96
CA SER A 174 -8.38 -6.95 10.63
C SER A 174 -7.34 -6.72 9.54
N ALA A 175 -6.20 -7.40 9.64
CA ALA A 175 -5.10 -7.38 8.68
C ALA A 175 -4.39 -8.74 8.64
N THR A 176 -3.55 -8.97 7.62
CA THR A 176 -2.66 -10.14 7.60
C THR A 176 -1.63 -10.03 8.74
N LEU A 177 -1.30 -11.13 9.41
CA LEU A 177 -0.29 -11.15 10.46
C LEU A 177 1.14 -10.98 9.89
N ASP A 178 1.77 -9.87 10.27
CA ASP A 178 3.12 -9.45 9.88
C ASP A 178 4.05 -9.19 11.11
N ASN A 179 3.57 -9.53 12.32
CA ASN A 179 4.16 -9.20 13.62
C ASN A 179 4.24 -7.70 13.96
N ASN A 180 3.52 -6.84 13.23
CA ASN A 180 3.40 -5.42 13.54
C ASN A 180 2.28 -5.17 14.55
N PHE A 181 2.63 -4.65 15.74
CA PHE A 181 1.67 -4.32 16.80
C PHE A 181 1.56 -2.80 17.05
N THR A 182 2.23 -1.96 16.26
CA THR A 182 2.42 -0.52 16.53
C THR A 182 1.14 0.28 16.64
N GLU A 183 0.08 -0.12 15.95
CA GLU A 183 -1.21 0.55 16.10
C GLU A 183 -1.79 0.29 17.50
N TYR A 184 -1.80 -0.96 17.98
CA TYR A 184 -2.26 -1.27 19.33
C TYR A 184 -1.42 -0.54 20.39
N THR A 185 -0.08 -0.63 20.28
CA THR A 185 0.85 -0.05 21.27
C THR A 185 0.81 1.48 21.23
N THR A 186 0.69 2.10 20.06
CA THR A 186 0.51 3.56 19.94
C THR A 186 -0.81 4.01 20.54
N LEU A 187 -1.94 3.37 20.20
CA LEU A 187 -3.24 3.76 20.74
C LEU A 187 -3.28 3.61 22.28
N GLN A 188 -2.59 2.60 22.84
CA GLN A 188 -2.42 2.45 24.29
C GLN A 188 -1.55 3.58 24.85
N TYR A 189 -0.38 3.83 24.25
CA TYR A 189 0.55 4.86 24.69
C TYR A 189 -0.06 6.26 24.65
N LEU A 190 -0.84 6.59 23.60
CA LEU A 190 -1.60 7.83 23.49
C LEU A 190 -2.71 7.93 24.55
N GLN A 191 -3.43 6.84 24.85
CA GLN A 191 -4.41 6.83 25.95
C GLN A 191 -3.76 7.13 27.30
N GLU A 192 -2.58 6.58 27.57
CA GLU A 192 -1.87 6.71 28.84
C GLU A 192 -1.17 8.08 28.99
N HIS A 193 -0.54 8.59 27.93
CA HIS A 193 0.35 9.77 28.00
C HIS A 193 -0.25 11.05 27.41
N ARG A 194 -1.21 10.95 26.49
CA ARG A 194 -1.75 12.12 25.76
C ARG A 194 -3.21 11.92 25.32
N SER A 195 -4.09 11.58 26.27
CA SER A 195 -5.51 11.30 26.01
C SER A 195 -6.28 12.46 25.34
N THR A 196 -5.73 13.68 25.33
CA THR A 196 -6.22 14.83 24.55
C THR A 196 -6.11 14.67 23.03
N ILE A 197 -5.31 13.72 22.52
CA ILE A 197 -5.26 13.41 21.09
C ILE A 197 -6.52 12.64 20.68
N PRO A 198 -7.23 13.07 19.61
CA PRO A 198 -8.40 12.39 19.10
C PRO A 198 -8.00 11.14 18.31
N ALA A 199 -7.67 10.07 19.01
CA ALA A 199 -7.34 8.76 18.46
C ALA A 199 -8.24 7.68 19.09
N PRO A 200 -8.52 6.56 18.38
CA PRO A 200 -9.26 5.43 18.95
C PRO A 200 -8.62 4.93 20.25
N ARG A 201 -9.41 4.38 21.18
CA ARG A 201 -8.84 3.66 22.33
C ARG A 201 -8.68 2.19 21.98
N PRO A 202 -7.61 1.51 22.41
CA PRO A 202 -7.47 0.08 22.20
C PRO A 202 -8.36 -0.67 23.19
N HIS A 203 -9.18 -1.59 22.69
CA HIS A 203 -10.09 -2.42 23.48
C HIS A 203 -9.71 -3.90 23.52
N GLY A 204 -8.63 -4.30 22.83
CA GLY A 204 -8.03 -5.63 22.86
C GLY A 204 -7.40 -6.04 21.54
N PHE A 205 -6.62 -7.13 21.53
CA PHE A 205 -6.01 -7.65 20.30
C PHE A 205 -6.02 -9.17 20.27
N ILE A 206 -6.52 -9.75 19.17
CA ILE A 206 -6.55 -11.21 18.93
C ILE A 206 -5.78 -11.55 17.66
N VAL A 207 -5.19 -12.75 17.61
CA VAL A 207 -4.65 -13.38 16.41
C VAL A 207 -5.41 -14.68 16.14
N SER A 208 -5.81 -14.90 14.89
CA SER A 208 -6.48 -16.12 14.41
C SER A 208 -6.18 -16.34 12.93
N GLY A 209 -5.88 -17.58 12.54
CA GLY A 209 -5.79 -17.99 11.12
C GLY A 209 -4.68 -17.33 10.28
N GLY A 210 -3.69 -16.68 10.91
CA GLY A 210 -2.70 -15.85 10.21
C GLY A 210 -3.17 -14.40 9.97
N TYR A 211 -4.19 -13.95 10.68
CA TYR A 211 -4.71 -12.59 10.67
C TYR A 211 -4.72 -12.00 12.10
N THR A 212 -4.64 -10.67 12.16
CA THR A 212 -4.80 -9.87 13.37
C THR A 212 -6.22 -9.32 13.48
N TYR A 213 -6.63 -9.00 14.71
CA TYR A 213 -7.94 -8.43 15.04
C TYR A 213 -7.76 -7.42 16.18
N LEU A 214 -7.51 -6.17 15.80
CA LEU A 214 -7.43 -5.03 16.71
C LEU A 214 -8.85 -4.53 16.99
N PHE A 215 -9.30 -4.68 18.24
CA PHE A 215 -10.51 -4.01 18.72
C PHE A 215 -10.17 -2.61 19.22
N MET A 216 -10.90 -1.61 18.75
CA MET A 216 -10.72 -0.22 19.15
C MET A 216 -12.02 0.57 19.10
N SER A 217 -12.04 1.77 19.70
CA SER A 217 -13.23 2.62 19.70
C SER A 217 -13.59 3.06 18.28
N TYR A 218 -14.88 3.04 17.96
CA TYR A 218 -15.44 3.75 16.82
C TYR A 218 -15.33 5.27 17.07
N ILE A 219 -14.95 6.03 16.03
CA ILE A 219 -15.03 7.49 16.04
C ILE A 219 -16.18 7.90 15.11
N PRO A 220 -17.26 8.52 15.63
CA PRO A 220 -18.33 9.05 14.80
C PRO A 220 -17.86 10.19 13.90
N GLY A 221 -18.36 10.22 12.66
CA GLY A 221 -18.05 11.25 11.67
C GLY A 221 -17.89 10.66 10.28
N VAL A 222 -17.30 11.44 9.38
CA VAL A 222 -16.95 11.05 8.01
C VAL A 222 -15.46 11.30 7.77
N THR A 223 -14.85 10.51 6.90
CA THR A 223 -13.46 10.73 6.48
C THR A 223 -13.36 12.03 5.66
N LEU A 224 -12.26 12.75 5.81
CA LEU A 224 -12.10 14.11 5.28
C LEU A 224 -12.16 14.14 3.75
N ASP A 225 -11.57 13.13 3.08
CA ASP A 225 -11.61 12.90 1.63
C ASP A 225 -13.02 13.04 1.01
N LYS A 226 -14.04 12.53 1.70
CA LYS A 226 -15.44 12.48 1.21
C LYS A 226 -16.14 13.83 1.25
N VAL A 227 -15.72 14.74 2.13
CA VAL A 227 -16.31 16.08 2.25
C VAL A 227 -15.44 17.16 1.63
N TRP A 228 -14.12 16.95 1.55
CA TRP A 228 -13.14 17.95 1.11
C TRP A 228 -13.50 18.68 -0.20
N PRO A 229 -14.00 18.01 -1.27
CA PRO A 229 -14.38 18.68 -2.52
C PRO A 229 -15.56 19.66 -2.40
N ALA A 230 -16.36 19.54 -1.33
CA ALA A 230 -17.51 20.39 -1.05
C ALA A 230 -17.25 21.46 0.04
N LEU A 231 -16.06 21.46 0.67
CA LEU A 231 -15.72 22.44 1.69
C LEU A 231 -15.39 23.80 1.09
N SER A 232 -15.90 24.86 1.71
CA SER A 232 -15.43 26.24 1.49
C SER A 232 -14.02 26.44 2.03
N ASP A 233 -13.27 27.39 1.48
CA ASP A 233 -11.90 27.70 1.91
C ASP A 233 -11.83 28.05 3.41
N LEU A 234 -12.88 28.70 3.95
CA LEU A 234 -13.01 28.97 5.38
C LEU A 234 -13.05 27.69 6.23
N ASN A 235 -13.76 26.65 5.78
CA ASN A 235 -13.78 25.36 6.47
C ASN A 235 -12.45 24.59 6.27
N LYS A 236 -11.84 24.68 5.08
CA LYS A 236 -10.51 24.09 4.81
C LYS A 236 -9.43 24.69 5.70
N SER A 237 -9.38 26.02 5.83
CA SER A 237 -8.46 26.70 6.77
C SER A 237 -8.79 26.43 8.25
N ALA A 238 -10.06 26.29 8.63
CA ALA A 238 -10.44 25.91 9.99
C ALA A 238 -9.94 24.49 10.35
N ILE A 239 -10.06 23.54 9.42
CA ILE A 239 -9.53 22.18 9.57
C ILE A 239 -7.99 22.19 9.61
N GLN A 240 -7.32 22.95 8.73
CA GLN A 240 -5.86 23.12 8.76
C GLN A 240 -5.36 23.61 10.12
N GLN A 241 -6.00 24.63 10.70
CA GLN A 241 -5.67 25.15 12.04
C GLN A 241 -5.94 24.11 13.13
N ASN A 242 -7.11 23.46 13.12
CA ASN A 242 -7.48 22.45 14.10
C ASN A 242 -6.50 21.26 14.08
N LEU A 243 -6.10 20.78 12.90
CA LEU A 243 -5.07 19.76 12.74
C LEU A 243 -3.71 20.25 13.25
N ASN A 244 -3.31 21.48 12.92
CA ASN A 244 -2.04 22.05 13.39
C ASN A 244 -1.96 22.08 14.92
N ASP A 245 -3.05 22.44 15.59
CA ASP A 245 -3.11 22.43 17.06
C ASP A 245 -3.08 21.00 17.64
N ILE A 246 -3.69 20.01 16.95
CA ILE A 246 -3.57 18.59 17.31
C ILE A 246 -2.13 18.09 17.14
N PHE A 247 -1.46 18.39 16.02
CA PHE A 247 -0.07 17.97 15.79
C PHE A 247 0.92 18.71 16.70
N LEU A 248 0.69 19.97 17.07
CA LEU A 248 1.45 20.64 18.12
C LEU A 248 1.22 19.99 19.50
N ASN A 249 -0.01 19.56 19.82
CA ASN A 249 -0.32 18.81 21.05
C ASN A 249 0.37 17.43 21.09
N LEU A 250 0.46 16.76 19.93
CA LEU A 250 1.09 15.45 19.72
C LEU A 250 2.62 15.56 19.88
N ARG A 251 3.24 16.56 19.26
CA ARG A 251 4.70 16.78 19.30
C ARG A 251 5.22 17.22 20.68
N GLN A 252 4.33 17.58 21.62
CA GLN A 252 4.66 17.82 23.04
C GLN A 252 4.83 16.53 23.86
N ILE A 253 4.52 15.35 23.31
CA ILE A 253 4.81 14.07 23.95
C ILE A 253 6.34 13.91 24.05
N PRO A 254 6.92 13.78 25.26
CA PRO A 254 8.36 13.69 25.42
C PRO A 254 8.91 12.33 24.95
N HIS A 255 9.93 12.34 24.09
CA HIS A 255 10.68 11.13 23.77
C HIS A 255 11.37 10.59 25.03
N PRO A 256 11.16 9.31 25.41
CA PRO A 256 11.81 8.74 26.59
C PRO A 256 13.34 8.79 26.48
N HIS A 257 14.01 9.07 27.60
CA HIS A 257 15.46 9.21 27.58
C HIS A 257 16.14 7.85 27.36
N GLY A 258 16.71 7.67 26.17
CA GLY A 258 17.46 6.46 25.79
C GLY A 258 16.62 5.36 25.13
N SER A 259 15.35 5.63 24.77
CA SER A 259 14.62 4.74 23.84
C SER A 259 15.16 4.87 22.42
N PRO A 260 15.04 3.81 21.59
CA PRO A 260 15.21 3.93 20.16
C PRO A 260 14.05 4.70 19.51
N LEU A 261 14.30 5.24 18.32
CA LEU A 261 13.33 5.87 17.44
C LEU A 261 12.38 4.86 16.78
N GLY A 262 11.21 5.33 16.38
CA GLY A 262 10.14 4.54 15.79
C GLY A 262 9.08 4.12 16.81
N GLY A 263 8.55 2.90 16.67
CA GLY A 263 7.44 2.39 17.48
C GLY A 263 7.70 2.38 19.00
N VAL A 264 6.67 2.72 19.77
CA VAL A 264 6.74 2.94 21.23
C VAL A 264 7.07 1.71 22.07
N ALA A 265 6.91 0.51 21.53
CA ALA A 265 7.26 -0.76 22.18
C ALA A 265 8.53 -1.38 21.57
N GLY A 266 9.31 -0.62 20.79
CA GLY A 266 10.55 -1.07 20.18
C GLY A 266 10.38 -1.71 18.80
N GLU A 267 9.27 -1.47 18.10
CA GLU A 267 8.97 -2.02 16.78
C GLU A 267 9.82 -1.41 15.64
N GLY A 268 10.76 -0.52 15.98
CA GLY A 268 11.69 0.12 15.05
C GLY A 268 11.08 1.27 14.25
N CYS A 269 11.93 1.95 13.50
CA CYS A 269 11.56 2.97 12.54
C CYS A 269 10.97 2.33 11.28
N LYS A 270 9.92 2.94 10.73
CA LYS A 270 9.26 2.48 9.50
C LYS A 270 9.43 3.47 8.36
N ASP A 271 9.72 2.95 7.17
CA ASP A 271 9.73 3.74 5.94
C ASP A 271 9.03 2.97 4.81
N THR A 272 7.82 3.42 4.46
CA THR A 272 7.07 2.90 3.32
C THR A 272 7.46 3.62 2.04
N ARG A 273 7.92 2.81 1.09
CA ARG A 273 8.32 3.16 -0.29
C ARG A 273 7.50 2.26 -1.23
N ARG A 274 8.17 1.54 -2.13
CA ARG A 274 7.61 0.39 -2.88
C ARG A 274 7.16 -0.76 -1.95
N HIS A 275 7.78 -0.85 -0.77
CA HIS A 275 7.46 -1.77 0.32
C HIS A 275 7.70 -1.04 1.65
N THR A 276 7.12 -1.52 2.75
CA THR A 276 7.46 -1.03 4.10
C THR A 276 8.76 -1.67 4.59
N ARG A 277 9.76 -0.84 4.89
CA ARG A 277 11.00 -1.26 5.55
C ARG A 277 10.90 -0.97 7.05
N ILE A 278 11.46 -1.85 7.87
CA ILE A 278 11.52 -1.72 9.33
C ILE A 278 12.99 -1.75 9.75
N SER A 279 13.41 -0.85 10.63
CA SER A 279 14.79 -0.74 11.09
C SER A 279 15.12 -1.73 12.22
N GLN A 280 16.41 -1.91 12.50
CA GLN A 280 16.87 -2.32 13.84
C GLN A 280 16.78 -1.12 14.80
N ALA A 281 17.21 -1.27 16.06
CA ALA A 281 17.26 -0.15 17.00
C ALA A 281 18.15 0.98 16.45
N ILE A 282 17.57 2.18 16.37
CA ILE A 282 18.16 3.44 15.88
C ILE A 282 17.93 4.47 16.98
N TYR A 283 18.89 5.32 17.31
CA TYR A 283 18.78 6.26 18.44
C TYR A 283 18.91 7.73 18.03
N THR A 284 19.41 7.99 16.81
CA THR A 284 19.73 9.35 16.33
C THR A 284 19.04 9.66 14.99
N SER A 285 18.86 10.96 14.72
CA SER A 285 18.38 11.43 13.41
C SER A 285 19.37 11.15 12.28
N GLU A 286 20.65 10.95 12.59
CA GLU A 286 21.70 10.56 11.62
C GLU A 286 21.53 9.11 11.17
N GLU A 287 21.43 8.17 12.11
CA GLU A 287 21.15 6.76 11.81
C GLU A 287 19.79 6.58 11.08
N PHE A 288 18.78 7.37 11.45
CA PHE A 288 17.47 7.38 10.78
C PHE A 288 17.52 7.94 9.35
N TRP A 289 18.40 8.91 9.09
CA TRP A 289 18.68 9.38 7.74
C TRP A 289 19.32 8.27 6.90
N ASP A 290 20.38 7.64 7.43
CA ASP A 290 21.11 6.58 6.72
C ASP A 290 20.22 5.33 6.49
N PHE A 291 19.29 5.01 7.40
CA PHE A 291 18.26 3.97 7.19
C PHE A 291 17.34 4.28 6.00
N GLN A 292 16.83 5.50 5.91
CA GLN A 292 15.92 5.89 4.82
C GLN A 292 16.62 5.90 3.46
N TYR A 293 17.86 6.39 3.38
CA TYR A 293 18.55 6.56 2.09
C TYR A 293 19.64 5.52 1.82
N LEU A 294 19.61 4.38 2.53
CA LEU A 294 20.49 3.24 2.26
C LEU A 294 20.29 2.72 0.82
N ILE A 295 21.22 3.07 -0.08
CA ILE A 295 21.24 2.56 -1.45
C ILE A 295 21.78 1.13 -1.45
N ALA A 296 21.00 0.19 -2.02
CA ALA A 296 21.35 -1.22 -2.13
C ALA A 296 22.33 -1.56 -3.29
N SER A 297 22.83 -0.55 -4.00
CA SER A 297 23.70 -0.70 -5.19
C SER A 297 25.14 -0.28 -4.92
N ALA A 298 26.09 -1.12 -5.34
CA ALA A 298 27.51 -0.76 -5.37
C ALA A 298 27.86 0.21 -6.53
N SER A 299 27.03 0.28 -7.58
CA SER A 299 27.18 1.28 -8.64
C SER A 299 26.48 2.59 -8.24
N GLY A 300 27.22 3.70 -8.33
CA GLY A 300 26.72 5.05 -8.00
C GLY A 300 27.32 5.71 -6.76
N LYS A 301 28.29 5.09 -6.05
CA LYS A 301 28.83 5.62 -4.78
C LYS A 301 29.22 7.10 -4.83
N THR A 302 29.87 7.59 -5.88
CA THR A 302 30.26 9.01 -5.99
C THR A 302 29.06 9.96 -6.05
N TYR A 303 27.96 9.54 -6.67
CA TYR A 303 26.71 10.31 -6.71
C TYR A 303 25.94 10.22 -5.39
N PHE A 304 25.95 9.06 -4.74
CA PHE A 304 25.49 8.91 -3.35
C PHE A 304 26.26 9.84 -2.39
N ASP A 305 27.60 9.82 -2.43
CA ASP A 305 28.46 10.67 -1.60
C ASP A 305 28.18 12.17 -1.85
N PHE A 306 27.88 12.55 -3.10
CA PHE A 306 27.49 13.91 -3.47
C PHE A 306 26.10 14.29 -2.92
N LEU A 307 25.06 13.50 -3.20
CA LEU A 307 23.70 13.75 -2.71
C LEU A 307 23.66 13.76 -1.17
N ASN A 308 24.39 12.86 -0.51
CA ASN A 308 24.44 12.78 0.94
C ASN A 308 25.11 14.02 1.55
N ARG A 309 26.21 14.52 0.94
CA ARG A 309 26.82 15.80 1.34
C ARG A 309 25.90 17.01 1.11
N LEU A 310 25.08 16.98 0.07
CA LEU A 310 24.17 18.07 -0.29
C LEU A 310 22.90 18.11 0.57
N THR A 311 22.42 16.95 1.04
CA THR A 311 21.07 16.82 1.62
C THR A 311 21.02 16.33 3.08
N LYS A 312 22.05 15.65 3.59
CA LYS A 312 22.06 15.14 4.98
C LYS A 312 22.09 16.31 5.98
N PRO A 313 21.14 16.41 6.92
CA PRO A 313 21.09 17.50 7.90
C PRO A 313 22.39 17.65 8.69
N HIS A 314 22.97 18.84 8.66
CA HIS A 314 24.22 19.16 9.37
C HIS A 314 24.04 19.36 10.89
N ARG A 315 22.82 19.17 11.39
CA ARG A 315 22.43 19.23 12.80
C ARG A 315 21.41 18.14 13.07
N ALA A 316 21.44 17.57 14.28
CA ALA A 316 20.37 16.71 14.73
C ALA A 316 19.07 17.51 14.85
N ASN A 317 17.97 16.94 14.37
CA ASN A 317 16.64 17.51 14.51
C ASN A 317 16.03 17.07 15.86
N GLU A 318 15.08 17.86 16.35
CA GLU A 318 14.23 17.49 17.48
C GLU A 318 13.51 16.16 17.19
N ILE A 319 13.47 15.26 18.17
CA ILE A 319 12.72 14.01 18.10
C ILE A 319 11.33 14.24 18.68
N VAL A 320 10.30 13.98 17.89
CA VAL A 320 8.90 14.25 18.24
C VAL A 320 8.02 13.05 17.93
N PHE A 321 6.88 12.94 18.62
CA PHE A 321 5.86 11.97 18.25
C PHE A 321 5.22 12.36 16.91
N SER A 322 5.17 11.41 15.97
CA SER A 322 4.62 11.57 14.63
C SER A 322 3.59 10.45 14.36
N HIS A 323 2.56 10.76 13.57
CA HIS A 323 1.59 9.78 13.08
C HIS A 323 2.15 9.00 11.88
N GLY A 324 2.99 9.63 11.06
CA GLY A 324 3.74 8.97 9.98
C GLY A 324 2.93 8.58 8.73
N ASP A 325 1.60 8.71 8.75
CA ASP A 325 0.71 8.45 7.61
C ASP A 325 -0.54 9.35 7.65
N VAL A 326 -0.32 10.66 7.52
CA VAL A 326 -1.39 11.67 7.58
C VAL A 326 -1.91 11.95 6.18
N ARG A 327 -3.12 11.46 5.88
CA ARG A 327 -3.87 11.68 4.63
C ARG A 327 -5.32 12.08 4.93
N ASP A 328 -6.02 12.60 3.93
CA ASP A 328 -7.43 12.96 4.04
C ASP A 328 -8.36 11.74 4.23
N GLU A 329 -7.96 10.52 3.84
CA GLU A 329 -8.72 9.31 4.19
C GLU A 329 -8.54 8.90 5.67
N ASN A 330 -7.47 9.33 6.34
CA ASN A 330 -7.10 8.95 7.71
C ASN A 330 -7.57 9.98 8.77
N ILE A 331 -8.28 11.03 8.36
CA ILE A 331 -8.80 12.10 9.24
C ILE A 331 -10.33 11.99 9.28
N ILE A 332 -10.91 11.91 10.48
CA ILE A 332 -12.37 11.93 10.69
C ILE A 332 -12.81 13.33 11.12
N VAL A 333 -13.86 13.85 10.48
CA VAL A 333 -14.51 15.12 10.83
C VAL A 333 -16.00 14.93 11.15
N GLN A 334 -16.52 15.84 11.96
CA GLN A 334 -17.95 16.03 12.22
C GLN A 334 -18.38 17.42 11.76
N ASP A 335 -19.61 17.55 11.25
CA ASP A 335 -20.25 18.83 10.99
C ASP A 335 -20.91 19.36 12.28
N CYS A 336 -20.67 20.62 12.61
CA CYS A 336 -21.19 21.34 13.77
C CYS A 336 -21.77 22.69 13.32
N ASP A 337 -22.99 22.62 12.78
CA ASP A 337 -23.76 23.74 12.20
C ASP A 337 -23.06 24.42 11.01
N GLY A 338 -22.60 23.62 10.04
CA GLY A 338 -21.91 24.08 8.82
C GLY A 338 -20.40 24.30 9.01
N ARG A 339 -19.85 24.01 10.19
CA ARG A 339 -18.43 24.09 10.52
C ARG A 339 -17.90 22.70 10.81
N TYR A 340 -16.87 22.29 10.07
CA TYR A 340 -16.26 20.98 10.27
C TYR A 340 -15.16 21.02 11.33
N ILE A 341 -15.18 20.05 12.24
CA ILE A 341 -14.20 19.89 13.33
C ILE A 341 -13.62 18.47 13.24
N VAL A 342 -12.32 18.33 13.48
CA VAL A 342 -11.63 17.03 13.51
C VAL A 342 -12.02 16.26 14.76
N SER A 343 -12.74 15.15 14.58
CA SER A 343 -13.15 14.24 15.64
C SER A 343 -12.20 13.04 15.81
N GLY A 344 -11.35 12.77 14.82
CA GLY A 344 -10.43 11.63 14.87
C GLY A 344 -9.25 11.68 13.90
N LEU A 345 -8.17 11.02 14.29
CA LEU A 345 -7.06 10.56 13.46
C LEU A 345 -6.97 9.03 13.60
N ILE A 346 -6.87 8.31 12.48
CA ILE A 346 -6.89 6.83 12.43
C ILE A 346 -5.72 6.26 11.61
N ASP A 347 -5.51 4.94 11.69
CA ASP A 347 -4.43 4.21 11.00
C ASP A 347 -3.02 4.50 11.57
N TRP A 348 -2.89 4.37 12.90
CA TRP A 348 -1.64 4.59 13.66
C TRP A 348 -0.65 3.42 13.53
N GLU A 349 -0.56 2.75 12.38
CA GLU A 349 0.35 1.61 12.18
C GLU A 349 1.80 2.03 11.81
N MET A 350 1.99 3.30 11.44
CA MET A 350 3.27 3.90 11.01
C MET A 350 3.91 4.84 12.05
N SER A 351 3.18 5.14 13.13
CA SER A 351 3.51 6.16 14.12
C SER A 351 4.66 5.79 15.06
N GLY A 352 5.20 6.79 15.74
CA GLY A 352 6.32 6.64 16.66
C GLY A 352 7.09 7.93 16.90
N PHE A 353 8.26 7.80 17.54
CA PHE A 353 9.18 8.93 17.74
C PHE A 353 10.15 9.04 16.57
N TYR A 354 10.10 10.16 15.86
CA TYR A 354 10.92 10.41 14.67
C TYR A 354 11.47 11.86 14.68
N PRO A 355 12.49 12.17 13.86
CA PRO A 355 12.89 13.55 13.63
C PRO A 355 11.72 14.42 13.14
N ALA A 356 11.65 15.66 13.62
CA ALA A 356 10.53 16.57 13.38
C ALA A 356 10.23 16.89 11.89
N ASP A 357 11.21 16.62 11.01
CA ASP A 357 11.19 16.79 9.56
C ASP A 357 10.94 15.47 8.79
N PHE A 358 10.71 14.34 9.47
CA PHE A 358 10.31 13.08 8.84
C PHE A 358 8.93 13.18 8.19
N GLU A 359 7.95 13.63 8.97
CA GLU A 359 6.53 13.53 8.64
C GLU A 359 6.14 14.28 7.37
N CYS A 360 6.83 15.39 7.06
CA CYS A 360 6.59 16.15 5.82
C CYS A 360 6.87 15.31 4.55
N THR A 361 7.76 14.31 4.63
CA THR A 361 8.11 13.41 3.52
C THR A 361 7.19 12.18 3.44
N LYS A 362 5.99 12.27 4.04
CA LYS A 362 4.91 11.26 3.96
C LYS A 362 3.59 11.86 3.48
N LEU A 363 3.32 13.13 3.79
CA LEU A 363 2.11 13.87 3.40
C LEU A 363 1.84 13.88 1.88
N THR A 364 2.88 13.73 1.07
CA THR A 364 2.79 13.78 -0.41
C THR A 364 2.93 12.40 -1.08
N ASN A 365 3.08 11.31 -0.33
CA ASN A 365 3.45 10.00 -0.90
C ASN A 365 2.36 9.35 -1.77
N VAL A 366 1.12 9.81 -1.66
CA VAL A 366 -0.01 9.33 -2.47
C VAL A 366 -0.28 10.19 -3.71
N LEU A 367 0.40 11.33 -3.88
CA LEU A 367 0.05 12.33 -4.90
C LEU A 367 0.66 12.02 -6.27
N GLY A 368 -0.20 11.70 -7.24
CA GLY A 368 0.13 11.80 -8.67
C GLY A 368 0.43 13.24 -9.12
N TRP A 369 1.27 13.40 -10.16
CA TRP A 369 1.51 14.71 -10.80
C TRP A 369 0.28 15.24 -11.56
N ASP A 370 -0.70 14.37 -11.79
CA ASP A 370 -1.98 14.59 -12.45
C ASP A 370 -3.16 14.67 -11.47
N GLU A 371 -2.93 14.61 -10.15
CA GLU A 371 -3.96 14.74 -9.13
C GLU A 371 -4.31 16.20 -8.81
N ASN A 372 -5.59 16.53 -8.95
CA ASN A 372 -6.15 17.83 -8.61
C ASN A 372 -6.76 17.85 -7.18
N LYS A 373 -6.06 17.25 -6.19
CA LYS A 373 -6.42 17.31 -4.77
C LYS A 373 -5.81 18.58 -4.14
N ASP A 374 -6.60 19.62 -3.90
CA ASP A 374 -6.12 20.87 -3.28
C ASP A 374 -5.84 20.77 -1.76
N TRP A 375 -6.21 19.65 -1.13
CA TRP A 375 -5.86 19.26 0.26
C TRP A 375 -4.41 19.59 0.64
N VAL A 376 -3.49 19.39 -0.30
CA VAL A 376 -2.05 19.57 -0.15
C VAL A 376 -1.64 21.02 0.18
N LEU A 377 -2.48 21.99 -0.16
CA LEU A 377 -2.29 23.42 0.13
C LEU A 377 -2.75 23.79 1.55
N TYR A 378 -3.50 22.90 2.19
CA TYR A 378 -4.08 23.08 3.52
C TYR A 378 -3.46 22.12 4.56
N LEU A 379 -2.25 21.60 4.28
CA LEU A 379 -1.49 20.78 5.22
C LEU A 379 -1.14 21.57 6.50
N PRO A 380 -1.07 20.92 7.68
CA PRO A 380 -0.85 21.65 8.94
C PRO A 380 0.57 22.24 9.00
N PRO A 381 0.75 23.57 9.21
CA PRO A 381 2.06 24.22 9.10
C PRO A 381 3.18 23.62 9.95
N CYS A 382 2.87 23.04 11.12
CA CYS A 382 3.88 22.40 11.96
C CYS A 382 4.49 21.12 11.35
N ILE A 383 3.80 20.45 10.41
CA ILE A 383 4.25 19.23 9.70
C ILE A 383 4.45 19.43 8.19
N SER A 384 4.01 20.56 7.62
CA SER A 384 4.04 20.88 6.18
C SER A 384 5.44 20.79 5.54
N PRO A 385 5.56 20.38 4.25
CA PRO A 385 6.78 20.52 3.48
C PRO A 385 7.34 21.95 3.44
N GLU A 386 6.49 22.98 3.55
CA GLU A 386 6.92 24.39 3.58
C GLU A 386 7.82 24.71 4.78
N ARG A 387 7.67 23.98 5.90
CA ARG A 387 8.52 24.11 7.10
C ARG A 387 9.87 23.42 6.94
N TYR A 388 9.94 22.40 6.08
CA TYR A 388 11.10 21.53 5.89
C TYR A 388 11.42 21.28 4.39
N PRO A 389 11.52 22.33 3.54
CA PRO A 389 11.47 22.14 2.08
C PRO A 389 12.70 21.42 1.53
N ILE A 390 13.88 21.64 2.12
CA ILE A 390 15.12 20.93 1.74
C ILE A 390 15.01 19.42 2.01
N ARG A 391 14.39 19.03 3.12
CA ARG A 391 14.18 17.64 3.51
C ARG A 391 13.14 16.96 2.63
N TRP A 392 12.06 17.65 2.27
CA TRP A 392 11.07 17.16 1.31
C TRP A 392 11.66 17.00 -0.10
N LEU A 393 12.36 18.03 -0.61
CA LEU A 393 13.04 17.97 -1.90
C LEU A 393 14.11 16.88 -1.94
N ALA A 394 14.83 16.65 -0.84
CA ALA A 394 15.76 15.53 -0.73
C ALA A 394 15.04 14.19 -0.91
N ASP A 395 13.91 13.97 -0.22
CA ASP A 395 13.16 12.72 -0.33
C ASP A 395 12.70 12.42 -1.76
N VAL A 396 12.21 13.44 -2.48
CA VAL A 396 11.83 13.35 -3.91
C VAL A 396 13.03 13.01 -4.81
N VAL A 397 14.23 13.53 -4.50
CA VAL A 397 15.47 13.21 -5.23
C VAL A 397 15.98 11.80 -4.89
N TRP A 398 15.79 11.33 -3.66
CA TRP A 398 16.26 10.02 -3.20
C TRP A 398 15.34 8.85 -3.60
N ASP A 399 14.02 9.03 -3.63
CA ASP A 399 13.05 7.94 -3.81
C ASP A 399 13.30 7.01 -5.03
N PRO A 400 13.68 7.52 -6.23
CA PRO A 400 14.04 6.67 -7.37
C PRO A 400 15.21 5.72 -7.09
N HIS A 401 16.11 6.10 -6.17
CA HIS A 401 17.36 5.40 -5.85
C HIS A 401 17.28 4.51 -4.60
N VAL A 402 16.28 4.71 -3.75
CA VAL A 402 15.97 3.81 -2.61
C VAL A 402 15.43 2.48 -3.14
N ALA A 403 15.64 1.39 -2.37
CA ALA A 403 15.29 0.01 -2.75
C ALA A 403 13.81 -0.33 -2.51
#